data_AF-A0A085ZMX7-F1
#
_entry.id   AF-A0A085ZMX7-F1
#
_cell.length_a   1.000
_cell.length_b   1.000
_cell.length_c   1.000
_cell.angle_alpha   90.00
_cell.angle_beta   90.00
_cell.angle_gamma   90.00
#
_symmetry.space_group_name_H-M   'P 1'
#
loop_
_entity.id
_entity.type
_entity.pdbx_description
1 polymer ?
#
loop_
_entity_poly.entity_id
_entity_poly.type
_entity_poly.pdbx_seq_one_letter_code
_entity_poly.pdbx_strand_id
1 'polypeptide(L)'
;MYLEDFRNNEFDRCAILIPSIPHSIINLKYDIYSSHAYKFTVTSLRDLELSVNGLNNGIDAVPALNMWYLSVNSFLETILKILSLKTGITDNYSDMTIEVKYRRILNMLLLENSILEDKLYDKLSDFTLIHKNLHMDLNDKNKLLFKTANFSPKPFFINQIDVIQSMMIAVEIFQNFRFIFEGLDLMPNIPILTQTEKCVFEKLSVLQSNVIVPIINDILSKHKIKTKLIYQEKFKQFPTTSLFENKQILIISKNVEDEKYKWKLNSLQTDVVSYYHFNLMKKYNGREENFYRNYQAQNQKNITEDKTKNIKKPNKNNFTRLLNITEKIKNYFPPDRADLSRNDSADLQSVHAKIV
;
A
#
# COMPACT_ATOMS: atom_id res chain seq x y z
N MET A 1 -19.51 -24.31 2.34
CA MET A 1 -19.29 -22.88 2.57
C MET A 1 -18.54 -22.34 1.37
N TYR A 2 -19.03 -21.25 0.80
CA TYR A 2 -18.39 -20.54 -0.29
C TYR A 2 -17.44 -19.47 0.27
N LEU A 3 -16.41 -19.09 -0.49
CA LEU A 3 -15.49 -18.03 -0.05
C LEU A 3 -16.23 -16.69 0.09
N GLU A 4 -17.26 -16.48 -0.73
CA GLU A 4 -18.18 -15.35 -0.69
C GLU A 4 -18.88 -15.21 0.67
N ASP A 5 -19.18 -16.32 1.34
CA ASP A 5 -19.86 -16.32 2.65
C ASP A 5 -19.00 -15.65 3.73
N PHE A 6 -17.67 -15.74 3.62
CA PHE A 6 -16.72 -15.11 4.54
C PHE A 6 -16.68 -13.58 4.45
N ARG A 7 -17.28 -12.95 3.42
CA ARG A 7 -17.38 -11.48 3.36
C ARG A 7 -18.14 -10.90 4.55
N ASN A 8 -19.05 -11.71 5.11
CA ASN A 8 -19.86 -11.42 6.28
C ASN A 8 -19.18 -11.83 7.60
N ASN A 9 -17.92 -12.27 7.56
CA ASN A 9 -17.15 -12.54 8.76
C ASN A 9 -16.55 -11.23 9.29
N GLU A 10 -17.02 -10.81 10.46
CA GLU A 10 -16.57 -9.60 11.16
C GLU A 10 -15.39 -9.85 12.11
N PHE A 11 -14.90 -11.09 12.17
CA PHE A 11 -13.73 -11.46 12.97
C PHE A 11 -12.53 -10.54 12.68
N ASP A 12 -11.86 -10.11 13.74
CA ASP A 12 -10.72 -9.18 13.75
C ASP A 12 -10.99 -7.80 13.10
N ARG A 13 -12.25 -7.43 12.86
CA ARG A 13 -12.60 -6.07 12.42
C ARG A 13 -12.75 -5.14 13.62
N CYS A 14 -12.08 -3.99 13.55
CA CYS A 14 -12.20 -2.91 14.53
C CYS A 14 -13.16 -1.83 14.01
N ALA A 15 -14.01 -1.34 14.91
CA ALA A 15 -14.88 -0.21 14.65
C ALA A 15 -14.91 0.73 15.85
N ILE A 16 -15.26 1.98 15.61
CA ILE A 16 -15.60 2.95 16.64
C ILE A 16 -17.12 2.91 16.88
N LEU A 17 -17.51 2.98 18.15
CA LEU A 17 -18.89 3.09 18.62
C LEU A 17 -19.00 4.31 19.53
N ILE A 18 -20.08 5.08 19.37
CA ILE A 18 -20.46 6.17 20.28
C ILE A 18 -21.78 5.75 20.94
N PRO A 19 -21.77 5.16 22.15
CA PRO A 19 -22.96 4.53 22.72
C PRO A 19 -24.18 5.44 22.88
N SER A 20 -23.95 6.73 23.07
CA SER A 20 -25.01 7.74 23.19
C SER A 20 -25.71 8.07 21.86
N ILE A 21 -25.16 7.63 20.72
CA ILE A 21 -25.67 7.93 19.38
C ILE A 21 -26.11 6.62 18.71
N PRO A 22 -27.40 6.47 18.37
CA PRO A 22 -27.90 5.29 17.66
C PRO A 22 -27.17 5.06 16.33
N HIS A 23 -26.91 3.79 15.99
CA HIS A 23 -26.29 3.38 14.71
C HIS A 23 -24.93 4.03 14.40
N SER A 24 -24.13 4.35 15.43
CA SER A 24 -22.85 5.07 15.32
C SER A 24 -21.62 4.22 14.97
N ILE A 25 -21.80 3.03 14.41
CA ILE A 25 -20.68 2.12 14.11
C ILE A 25 -19.88 2.66 12.92
N ILE A 26 -18.61 3.00 13.16
CA ILE A 26 -17.69 3.51 12.14
C ILE A 26 -16.50 2.54 11.99
N ASN A 27 -16.43 1.86 10.85
CA ASN A 27 -15.34 0.92 10.56
C ASN A 27 -13.99 1.63 10.36
N LEU A 28 -12.91 1.09 10.96
CA LEU A 28 -11.55 1.63 10.85
C LEU A 28 -10.83 1.13 9.59
N LYS A 29 -11.39 1.45 8.41
CA LYS A 29 -10.85 0.98 7.12
C LYS A 29 -9.40 1.43 6.86
N TYR A 30 -8.96 2.52 7.48
CA TYR A 30 -7.59 3.00 7.37
C TYR A 30 -6.55 2.02 7.92
N ASP A 31 -6.91 1.15 8.87
CA ASP A 31 -6.00 0.10 9.37
C ASP A 31 -5.68 -0.92 8.27
N ILE A 32 -6.70 -1.31 7.51
CA ILE A 32 -6.56 -2.25 6.38
C ILE A 32 -5.66 -1.63 5.30
N TYR A 33 -5.94 -0.38 4.90
CA TYR A 33 -5.13 0.31 3.90
C TYR A 33 -3.69 0.52 4.37
N SER A 34 -3.48 0.91 5.64
CA SER A 34 -2.13 1.07 6.22
C SER A 34 -1.36 -0.25 6.23
N SER A 35 -2.04 -1.36 6.53
CA SER A 35 -1.44 -2.71 6.53
C SER A 35 -0.98 -3.12 5.13
N HIS A 36 -1.81 -2.88 4.11
CA HIS A 36 -1.42 -3.12 2.71
C HIS A 36 -0.30 -2.19 2.26
N ALA A 37 -0.39 -0.89 2.58
CA ALA A 37 0.63 0.10 2.24
C ALA A 37 1.99 -0.26 2.84
N TYR A 38 2.01 -0.67 4.11
CA TYR A 38 3.20 -1.16 4.79
C TYR A 38 3.79 -2.38 4.09
N LYS A 39 2.97 -3.39 3.77
CA LYS A 39 3.42 -4.59 3.06
C LYS A 39 4.06 -4.24 1.70
N PHE A 40 3.40 -3.43 0.88
CA PHE A 40 3.93 -3.01 -0.42
C PHE A 40 5.19 -2.15 -0.29
N THR A 41 5.29 -1.35 0.78
CA THR A 41 6.51 -0.59 1.09
C THR A 41 7.66 -1.53 1.39
N VAL A 42 7.46 -2.55 2.23
CA VAL A 42 8.48 -3.57 2.52
C VAL A 42 8.91 -4.32 1.26
N THR A 43 7.96 -4.74 0.41
CA THR A 43 8.31 -5.39 -0.87
C THR A 43 9.10 -4.46 -1.79
N SER A 44 8.69 -3.19 -1.90
CA SER A 44 9.41 -2.19 -2.72
C SER A 44 10.83 -1.93 -2.23
N LEU A 45 11.03 -1.91 -0.90
CA LEU A 45 12.37 -1.81 -0.29
C LEU A 45 13.20 -3.07 -0.54
N ARG A 46 12.58 -4.25 -0.47
CA ARG A 46 13.23 -5.51 -0.82
C ARG A 46 13.71 -5.47 -2.28
N ASP A 47 12.89 -5.04 -3.23
CA ASP A 47 13.32 -4.90 -4.63
C ASP A 47 14.56 -3.99 -4.79
N LEU A 48 14.60 -2.88 -4.04
CA LEU A 48 15.75 -1.99 -4.01
C LEU A 48 16.97 -2.68 -3.40
N GLU A 49 16.82 -3.32 -2.25
CA GLU A 49 17.90 -4.09 -1.60
C GLU A 49 18.49 -5.13 -2.55
N LEU A 50 17.63 -5.78 -3.32
CA LEU A 50 17.95 -6.89 -4.19
C LEU A 50 18.44 -6.47 -5.60
N SER A 51 18.61 -5.18 -5.85
CA SER A 51 19.14 -4.65 -7.10
C SER A 51 20.65 -4.90 -7.20
N VAL A 52 21.18 -5.37 -8.34
CA VAL A 52 22.63 -5.69 -8.50
C VAL A 52 23.29 -4.93 -9.65
N ASN A 53 22.67 -4.91 -10.84
CA ASN A 53 23.24 -4.29 -12.05
C ASN A 53 22.55 -2.97 -12.46
N GLY A 54 21.52 -2.58 -11.71
CA GLY A 54 20.72 -1.36 -11.92
C GLY A 54 19.70 -1.25 -10.79
N LEU A 55 19.38 -0.03 -10.38
CA LEU A 55 18.41 0.21 -9.32
C LEU A 55 16.99 -0.05 -9.87
N ASN A 56 16.29 -0.99 -9.25
CA ASN A 56 14.88 -1.20 -9.52
C ASN A 56 14.07 -0.12 -8.82
N ASN A 57 13.25 0.62 -9.58
CA ASN A 57 12.33 1.63 -9.03
C ASN A 57 11.20 1.01 -8.17
N GLY A 58 11.13 -0.32 -8.07
CA GLY A 58 10.21 -1.04 -7.21
C GLY A 58 8.88 -1.26 -7.90
N ILE A 59 8.54 -2.53 -8.11
CA ILE A 59 7.33 -2.89 -8.87
C ILE A 59 6.06 -2.46 -8.11
N ASP A 60 6.15 -2.50 -6.78
CA ASP A 60 5.05 -2.17 -5.87
C ASP A 60 5.00 -0.70 -5.44
N ALA A 61 5.81 0.18 -6.05
CA ALA A 61 5.88 1.58 -5.62
C ALA A 61 4.55 2.33 -5.83
N VAL A 62 3.92 2.16 -6.99
CA VAL A 62 2.61 2.76 -7.30
C VAL A 62 1.49 2.20 -6.39
N PRO A 63 1.33 0.87 -6.23
CA PRO A 63 0.40 0.30 -5.25
C PRO A 63 0.62 0.79 -3.82
N ALA A 64 1.87 0.87 -3.35
CA ALA A 64 2.19 1.34 -2.01
C ALA A 64 1.75 2.80 -1.79
N LEU A 65 2.11 3.69 -2.73
CA LEU A 65 1.74 5.09 -2.68
C LEU A 65 0.21 5.27 -2.68
N ASN A 66 -0.50 4.53 -3.54
CA ASN A 66 -1.96 4.55 -3.58
C ASN A 66 -2.58 4.10 -2.24
N MET A 67 -2.08 3.03 -1.64
CA MET A 67 -2.57 2.55 -0.34
C MET A 67 -2.27 3.54 0.79
N TRP A 68 -1.13 4.23 0.78
CA TRP A 68 -0.85 5.31 1.73
C TRP A 68 -1.86 6.46 1.57
N TYR A 69 -2.16 6.88 0.34
CA TYR A 69 -3.16 7.92 0.10
C TYR A 69 -4.55 7.50 0.61
N LEU A 70 -4.99 6.28 0.28
CA LEU A 70 -6.28 5.74 0.74
C LEU A 70 -6.34 5.61 2.26
N SER A 71 -5.24 5.27 2.93
CA SER A 71 -5.15 5.20 4.39
C SER A 71 -5.39 6.57 5.03
N VAL A 72 -4.72 7.62 4.54
CA VAL A 72 -4.90 9.00 5.01
C VAL A 72 -6.33 9.47 4.76
N ASN A 73 -6.84 9.24 3.55
CA ASN A 73 -8.20 9.62 3.19
C ASN A 73 -9.24 8.97 4.11
N SER A 74 -9.15 7.65 4.31
CA SER A 74 -10.05 6.91 5.17
C SER A 74 -9.93 7.30 6.65
N PHE A 75 -8.74 7.69 7.10
CA PHE A 75 -8.50 8.14 8.47
C PHE A 75 -9.18 9.49 8.73
N LEU A 76 -8.98 10.46 7.85
CA LEU A 76 -9.63 11.77 7.95
C LEU A 76 -11.16 11.64 7.83
N GLU A 77 -11.68 10.78 6.95
CA GLU A 77 -13.11 10.47 6.88
C GLU A 77 -13.65 9.86 8.18
N THR A 78 -12.87 9.03 8.86
CA THR A 78 -13.28 8.44 10.15
C THR A 78 -13.45 9.55 11.19
N ILE A 79 -12.48 10.47 11.29
CA ILE A 79 -12.56 11.59 12.23
C ILE A 79 -13.73 12.51 11.89
N LEU A 80 -13.91 12.86 10.61
CA LEU A 80 -15.06 13.67 10.16
C LEU A 80 -16.39 13.04 10.54
N LYS A 81 -16.56 11.73 10.31
CA LYS A 81 -17.79 11.01 10.70
C LYS A 81 -18.05 11.09 12.20
N ILE A 82 -17.02 10.88 13.03
CA ILE A 82 -17.13 11.00 14.49
C ILE A 82 -17.59 12.41 14.88
N LEU A 83 -16.92 13.44 14.37
CA LEU A 83 -17.24 14.84 14.68
C LEU A 83 -18.64 15.23 14.19
N SER A 84 -19.04 14.73 13.02
CA SER A 84 -20.34 15.00 12.44
C SER A 84 -21.48 14.32 13.18
N LEU A 85 -21.28 13.11 13.71
CA LEU A 85 -22.25 12.49 14.61
C LEU A 85 -22.47 13.35 15.87
N LYS A 86 -21.43 13.97 16.42
CA LYS A 86 -21.52 14.83 17.61
C LYS A 86 -22.11 16.21 17.33
N THR A 87 -21.74 16.82 16.21
CA THR A 87 -22.10 18.21 15.87
C THR A 87 -23.38 18.32 15.05
N GLY A 88 -23.87 17.23 14.46
CA GLY A 88 -25.02 17.21 13.55
C GLY A 88 -24.73 17.75 12.14
N ILE A 89 -23.49 18.16 11.86
CA ILE A 89 -23.08 18.67 10.54
C ILE A 89 -22.92 17.49 9.58
N THR A 90 -23.73 17.42 8.53
CA THR A 90 -23.66 16.36 7.51
C THR A 90 -23.09 16.94 6.21
N ASP A 91 -21.82 16.66 5.92
CA ASP A 91 -21.20 17.03 4.65
C ASP A 91 -20.98 15.76 3.80
N ASN A 92 -20.99 15.90 2.47
CA ASN A 92 -20.57 14.80 1.61
C ASN A 92 -19.03 14.69 1.61
N TYR A 93 -18.48 13.87 2.51
CA TYR A 93 -17.03 13.71 2.62
C TYR A 93 -16.40 13.00 1.42
N SER A 94 -17.15 12.24 0.61
CA SER A 94 -16.57 11.41 -0.46
C SER A 94 -15.82 12.24 -1.51
N ASP A 95 -16.30 13.44 -1.78
CA ASP A 95 -15.83 14.27 -2.89
C ASP A 95 -14.70 15.22 -2.47
N MET A 96 -14.47 15.35 -1.16
CA MET A 96 -13.42 16.21 -0.62
C MET A 96 -12.05 15.56 -0.78
N THR A 97 -11.06 16.35 -1.18
CA THR A 97 -9.65 15.95 -1.17
C THR A 97 -9.10 15.88 0.26
N ILE A 98 -7.98 15.20 0.47
CA ILE A 98 -7.42 15.00 1.82
C ILE A 98 -7.00 16.32 2.50
N GLU A 99 -6.51 17.30 1.73
CA GLU A 99 -6.18 18.63 2.27
C GLU A 99 -7.42 19.41 2.73
N VAL A 100 -8.55 19.27 2.03
CA VAL A 100 -9.83 19.88 2.41
C VAL A 100 -10.42 19.20 3.64
N LYS A 101 -10.38 17.86 3.70
CA LYS A 101 -10.81 17.08 4.87
C LYS A 101 -10.01 17.47 6.11
N TYR A 102 -8.70 17.59 5.96
CA TYR A 102 -7.79 17.99 7.04
C TYR A 102 -8.17 19.36 7.62
N ARG A 103 -8.30 20.39 6.78
CA ARG A 103 -8.74 21.74 7.20
C ARG A 103 -10.12 21.72 7.85
N ARG A 104 -11.06 20.95 7.29
CA ARG A 104 -12.42 20.83 7.85
C ARG A 104 -12.39 20.25 9.27
N ILE A 105 -11.59 19.23 9.52
CA ILE A 105 -11.40 18.65 10.86
C ILE A 105 -10.85 19.69 11.82
N LEU A 106 -9.81 20.43 11.44
CA LEU A 106 -9.25 21.49 12.30
C LEU A 106 -10.31 22.54 12.68
N ASN A 107 -11.11 22.97 11.71
CA ASN A 107 -12.21 23.92 11.93
C ASN A 107 -13.28 23.35 12.88
N MET A 108 -13.67 22.08 12.71
CA MET A 108 -14.65 21.43 13.59
C MET A 108 -14.12 21.23 15.02
N LEU A 109 -12.81 21.07 15.18
CA LEU A 109 -12.13 20.94 16.46
C LEU A 109 -11.76 22.30 17.10
N LEU A 110 -12.00 23.42 16.39
CA LEU A 110 -11.62 24.78 16.80
C LEU A 110 -10.11 24.91 17.12
N LEU A 111 -9.26 24.21 16.36
CA LEU A 111 -7.80 24.24 16.56
C LEU A 111 -7.19 25.44 15.85
N GLU A 112 -6.70 26.42 16.61
CA GLU A 112 -5.96 27.57 16.06
C GLU A 112 -4.49 27.18 15.78
N ASN A 113 -4.14 26.95 14.50
CA ASN A 113 -2.73 26.81 14.11
C ASN A 113 -2.43 27.15 12.63
N SER A 114 -2.60 28.41 12.24
CA SER A 114 -2.45 28.87 10.85
C SER A 114 -1.12 28.46 10.18
N ILE A 115 0.01 28.57 10.87
CA ILE A 115 1.33 28.26 10.28
C ILE A 115 1.52 26.75 10.02
N LEU A 116 1.07 25.90 10.94
CA LEU A 116 1.15 24.45 10.76
C LEU A 116 0.13 23.97 9.71
N GLU A 117 -1.01 24.66 9.63
CA GLU A 117 -2.05 24.38 8.66
C GLU A 117 -1.56 24.57 7.23
N ASP A 118 -0.89 25.68 6.91
CA ASP A 118 -0.48 25.99 5.53
C ASP A 118 0.57 25.01 4.98
N LYS A 119 1.62 24.69 5.76
CA LYS A 119 2.68 23.77 5.31
C LYS A 119 2.14 22.36 5.08
N LEU A 120 1.30 21.87 6.00
CA LEU A 120 0.74 20.52 5.89
C LEU A 120 -0.36 20.45 4.83
N TYR A 121 -1.12 21.53 4.64
CA TYR A 121 -2.06 21.66 3.53
C TYR A 121 -1.35 21.51 2.18
N ASP A 122 -0.24 22.22 1.97
CA ASP A 122 0.54 22.11 0.73
C ASP A 122 1.12 20.70 0.54
N LYS A 123 1.60 20.06 1.61
CA LYS A 123 2.09 18.68 1.60
C LYS A 123 1.00 17.67 1.24
N LEU A 124 -0.21 17.84 1.76
CA LEU A 124 -1.37 17.02 1.41
C LEU A 124 -1.86 17.30 -0.01
N SER A 125 -1.82 18.55 -0.45
CA SER A 125 -2.16 18.94 -1.82
C SER A 125 -1.20 18.32 -2.84
N ASP A 126 0.11 18.32 -2.55
CA ASP A 126 1.12 17.61 -3.35
C ASP A 126 0.83 16.10 -3.40
N PHE A 127 0.40 15.51 -2.28
CA PHE A 127 0.06 14.09 -2.22
C PHE A 127 -1.22 13.77 -3.03
N THR A 128 -2.24 14.61 -2.97
CA THR A 128 -3.42 14.55 -3.84
C THR A 128 -3.05 14.68 -5.31
N LEU A 129 -2.12 15.58 -5.64
CA LEU A 129 -1.68 15.80 -7.02
C LEU A 129 -1.02 14.55 -7.61
N ILE A 130 -0.06 13.94 -6.90
CA ILE A 130 0.60 12.72 -7.39
C ILE A 130 -0.39 11.55 -7.49
N HIS A 131 -1.26 11.36 -6.48
CA HIS A 131 -2.28 10.30 -6.48
C HIS A 131 -3.21 10.38 -7.69
N LYS A 132 -3.76 11.57 -7.99
CA LYS A 132 -4.65 11.78 -9.15
C LYS A 132 -3.98 11.46 -10.49
N ASN A 133 -2.65 11.55 -10.55
CA ASN A 133 -1.89 11.36 -11.78
C ASN A 133 -1.19 9.99 -11.86
N LEU A 134 -1.35 9.08 -10.89
CA LEU A 134 -0.71 7.76 -10.91
C LEU A 134 -1.03 6.93 -12.15
N HIS A 135 -2.23 7.12 -12.70
CA HIS A 135 -2.75 6.36 -13.84
C HIS A 135 -2.70 7.15 -15.15
N MET A 136 -2.10 8.35 -15.16
CA MET A 136 -2.05 9.20 -16.34
C MET A 136 -0.70 9.05 -17.06
N ASP A 137 -0.75 8.79 -18.36
CA ASP A 137 0.40 8.85 -19.25
C ASP A 137 0.72 10.32 -19.57
N LEU A 138 1.45 10.97 -18.66
CA LEU A 138 1.89 12.34 -18.86
C LEU A 138 3.05 12.39 -19.86
N ASN A 139 2.85 13.10 -20.98
CA ASN A 139 3.93 13.42 -21.91
C ASN A 139 5.03 14.25 -21.24
N ASP A 140 6.25 14.23 -21.78
CA ASP A 140 7.43 14.92 -21.23
C ASP A 140 7.25 16.43 -20.96
N LYS A 141 6.27 17.06 -21.59
CA LYS A 141 5.91 18.48 -21.42
C LYS A 141 5.03 18.76 -20.19
N ASN A 142 4.46 17.73 -19.56
CA ASN A 142 3.49 17.83 -18.46
C ASN A 142 4.10 17.30 -17.15
N LYS A 143 5.20 17.90 -16.70
CA LYS A 143 5.76 17.56 -15.37
C LYS A 143 4.88 18.13 -14.26
N LEU A 144 4.64 17.32 -13.24
CA LEU A 144 4.00 17.75 -12.01
C LEU A 144 4.96 18.67 -11.23
N LEU A 145 4.41 19.73 -10.65
CA LEU A 145 5.16 20.67 -9.82
C LEU A 145 4.65 20.54 -8.38
N PHE A 146 5.54 20.13 -7.49
CA PHE A 146 5.25 20.00 -6.07
C PHE A 146 5.79 21.20 -5.31
N LYS A 147 5.02 21.69 -4.33
CA LYS A 147 5.38 22.86 -3.54
C LYS A 147 6.35 22.51 -2.41
N THR A 148 6.13 21.36 -1.78
CA THR A 148 6.77 20.98 -0.52
C THR A 148 7.26 19.53 -0.51
N ALA A 149 6.54 18.62 -1.18
CA ALA A 149 6.96 17.24 -1.32
C ALA A 149 8.04 17.09 -2.40
N ASN A 150 8.82 16.02 -2.28
CA ASN A 150 9.90 15.68 -3.21
C ASN A 150 9.49 14.46 -4.05
N PHE A 151 8.22 14.42 -4.45
CA PHE A 151 7.69 13.38 -5.30
C PHE A 151 8.29 13.49 -6.70
N SER A 152 8.32 12.37 -7.41
CA SER A 152 8.74 12.30 -8.80
C SER A 152 7.81 13.16 -9.67
N PRO A 153 8.33 14.16 -10.40
CA PRO A 153 7.53 15.00 -11.30
C PRO A 153 6.83 14.25 -12.42
N LYS A 154 7.20 12.98 -12.65
CA LYS A 154 6.62 12.10 -13.65
C LYS A 154 6.17 10.82 -12.95
N PRO A 155 4.86 10.51 -12.92
CA PRO A 155 4.33 9.31 -12.26
C PRO A 155 5.01 8.01 -12.69
N PHE A 156 5.41 7.90 -13.97
CA PHE A 156 6.14 6.74 -14.49
C PHE A 156 7.49 6.49 -13.80
N PHE A 157 8.12 7.52 -13.22
CA PHE A 157 9.40 7.42 -12.52
C PHE A 157 9.24 7.43 -11.00
N ILE A 158 8.05 7.15 -10.47
CA ILE A 158 7.87 6.90 -9.05
C ILE A 158 8.76 5.74 -8.61
N ASN A 159 9.38 5.89 -7.45
CA ASN A 159 10.23 4.87 -6.84
C ASN A 159 10.05 4.78 -5.31
N GLN A 160 10.94 4.04 -4.65
CA GLN A 160 10.89 3.82 -3.21
C GLN A 160 10.97 5.12 -2.39
N ILE A 161 11.63 6.17 -2.87
CA ILE A 161 11.68 7.45 -2.14
C ILE A 161 10.30 8.09 -2.08
N ASP A 162 9.53 8.03 -3.17
CA ASP A 162 8.14 8.48 -3.18
C ASP A 162 7.29 7.70 -2.19
N VAL A 163 7.46 6.37 -2.15
CA VAL A 163 6.75 5.50 -1.21
C VAL A 163 7.05 5.87 0.24
N ILE A 164 8.33 6.06 0.57
CA ILE A 164 8.73 6.45 1.92
C ILE A 164 8.23 7.86 2.25
N GLN A 165 8.25 8.79 1.30
CA GLN A 165 7.67 10.11 1.52
C GLN A 165 6.15 10.03 1.79
N SER A 166 5.41 9.22 1.03
CA SER A 166 3.98 8.98 1.28
C SER A 166 3.72 8.38 2.66
N MET A 167 4.52 7.42 3.10
CA MET A 167 4.45 6.87 4.46
C MET A 167 4.71 7.96 5.51
N MET A 168 5.74 8.80 5.32
CA MET A 168 6.06 9.89 6.24
C MET A 168 4.91 10.88 6.39
N ILE A 169 4.29 11.27 5.27
CA ILE A 169 3.09 12.14 5.27
C ILE A 169 1.95 11.44 6.03
N ALA A 170 1.70 10.16 5.76
CA ALA A 170 0.64 9.41 6.44
C ALA A 170 0.86 9.35 7.95
N VAL A 171 2.06 8.99 8.40
CA VAL A 171 2.43 8.94 9.82
C VAL A 171 2.30 10.32 10.47
N GLU A 172 2.70 11.41 9.81
CA GLU A 172 2.51 12.77 10.31
C GLU A 172 1.03 13.07 10.57
N ILE A 173 0.14 12.76 9.62
CA ILE A 173 -1.31 12.95 9.79
C ILE A 173 -1.86 12.09 10.93
N PHE A 174 -1.48 10.82 11.00
CA PHE A 174 -1.92 9.94 12.08
C PHE A 174 -1.41 10.42 13.44
N GLN A 175 -0.18 10.92 13.47
CA GLN A 175 0.44 11.41 14.70
C GLN A 175 -0.21 12.70 15.19
N ASN A 176 -0.57 13.61 14.28
CA ASN A 176 -1.31 14.84 14.58
C ASN A 176 -2.61 14.55 15.35
N PHE A 177 -3.36 13.53 14.94
CA PHE A 177 -4.67 13.20 15.54
C PHE A 177 -4.66 12.00 16.47
N ARG A 178 -3.49 11.43 16.79
CA ARG A 178 -3.36 10.14 17.49
C ARG A 178 -4.22 10.03 18.75
N PHE A 179 -4.21 11.06 19.58
CA PHE A 179 -4.97 11.15 20.84
C PHE A 179 -5.96 12.31 20.83
N ILE A 180 -6.51 12.64 19.65
CA ILE A 180 -7.45 13.75 19.52
C ILE A 180 -8.70 13.52 20.36
N PHE A 181 -9.13 12.26 20.51
CA PHE A 181 -10.19 11.86 21.43
C PHE A 181 -9.58 11.25 22.69
N GLU A 182 -10.09 11.64 23.86
CA GLU A 182 -9.51 11.23 25.14
C GLU A 182 -9.52 9.70 25.30
N GLY A 183 -8.37 9.13 25.68
CA GLY A 183 -8.22 7.69 25.92
C GLY A 183 -8.20 6.83 24.65
N LEU A 184 -8.22 7.43 23.46
CA LEU A 184 -8.26 6.73 22.19
C LEU A 184 -6.94 6.86 21.43
N ASP A 185 -6.26 5.74 21.18
CA ASP A 185 -5.09 5.72 20.29
C ASP A 185 -5.51 5.37 18.86
N LEU A 186 -5.65 6.40 18.02
CA LEU A 186 -6.02 6.29 16.61
C LEU A 186 -4.84 5.91 15.69
N MET A 187 -3.62 5.74 16.21
CA MET A 187 -2.49 5.31 15.37
C MET A 187 -2.77 3.92 14.80
N PRO A 188 -2.63 3.71 13.47
CA PRO A 188 -2.96 2.44 12.86
C PRO A 188 -2.19 1.25 13.45
N ASN A 189 -2.90 0.14 13.59
CA ASN A 189 -2.33 -1.13 14.03
C ASN A 189 -1.98 -1.98 12.82
N ILE A 190 -0.71 -2.32 12.65
CA ILE A 190 -0.23 -3.14 11.54
C ILE A 190 -0.07 -4.59 12.02
N PRO A 191 -0.73 -5.57 11.38
CA PRO A 191 -0.59 -6.98 11.72
C PRO A 191 0.78 -7.50 11.28
N ILE A 192 1.44 -8.23 12.18
CA ILE A 192 2.71 -8.92 11.95
C ILE A 192 2.47 -10.39 12.28
N LEU A 193 2.70 -11.26 11.30
CA LEU A 193 2.64 -12.69 11.49
C LEU A 193 3.94 -13.18 12.11
N THR A 194 3.83 -13.76 13.30
CA THR A 194 4.97 -14.41 13.97
C THR A 194 5.28 -15.76 13.32
N GLN A 195 6.47 -16.31 13.60
CA GLN A 195 6.84 -17.67 13.21
C GLN A 195 5.90 -18.75 13.76
N THR A 196 5.16 -18.42 14.83
CA THR A 196 4.14 -19.31 15.44
C THR A 196 2.74 -19.12 14.85
N GLU A 197 2.63 -18.43 13.71
CA GLU A 197 1.37 -18.07 13.03
C GLU A 197 0.41 -17.21 13.86
N LYS A 198 0.84 -16.75 15.04
CA LYS A 198 0.11 -15.75 15.83
C LYS A 198 0.27 -14.38 15.18
N CYS A 199 -0.84 -13.68 14.99
CA CYS A 199 -0.85 -12.28 14.59
C CYS A 199 -0.58 -11.41 15.83
N VAL A 200 0.47 -10.61 15.78
CA VAL A 200 0.71 -9.52 16.74
C VAL A 200 0.53 -8.19 16.03
N PHE A 201 0.06 -7.17 16.74
CA PHE A 201 -0.18 -5.86 16.17
C PHE A 201 0.82 -4.86 16.72
N GLU A 202 1.44 -4.09 15.83
CA GLU A 202 2.37 -3.03 16.20
C GLU A 202 1.89 -1.69 15.65
N LYS A 203 2.16 -0.61 16.38
CA LYS A 203 1.77 0.73 15.93
C LYS A 203 2.59 1.16 14.74
N LEU A 204 1.94 1.73 13.72
CA LEU A 204 2.64 2.17 12.51
C LEU A 204 3.78 3.15 12.80
N SER A 205 3.63 4.06 13.77
CA SER A 205 4.71 4.97 14.17
C SER A 205 5.96 4.23 14.65
N VAL A 206 5.79 3.12 15.38
CA VAL A 206 6.89 2.28 15.88
C VAL A 206 7.58 1.57 14.71
N LEU A 207 6.79 1.03 13.78
CA LEU A 207 7.33 0.38 12.58
C LEU A 207 8.06 1.36 11.66
N GLN A 208 7.54 2.58 11.51
CA GLN A 208 8.22 3.61 10.73
C GLN A 208 9.59 3.95 11.34
N SER A 209 9.66 4.24 12.64
CA SER A 209 10.89 4.70 13.28
C SER A 209 11.91 3.59 13.52
N ASN A 210 11.45 2.39 13.90
CA ASN A 210 12.32 1.31 14.38
C ASN A 210 12.59 0.24 13.32
N VAL A 211 11.82 0.20 12.23
CA VAL A 211 11.95 -0.82 11.19
C VAL A 211 12.24 -0.18 9.83
N ILE A 212 11.31 0.62 9.30
CA ILE A 212 11.43 1.12 7.92
C ILE A 212 12.59 2.10 7.74
N VAL A 213 12.71 3.09 8.63
CA VAL A 213 13.79 4.10 8.53
C VAL A 213 15.18 3.45 8.64
N PRO A 214 15.46 2.55 9.61
CA PRO A 214 16.70 1.79 9.63
C PRO A 214 16.95 0.99 8.35
N ILE A 215 15.94 0.24 7.87
CA ILE A 215 16.05 -0.58 6.65
C ILE A 215 16.44 0.26 5.43
N ILE A 216 15.77 1.39 5.18
CA ILE A 216 16.11 2.22 4.00
C ILE A 216 17.53 2.79 4.13
N ASN A 217 17.96 3.22 5.33
CA ASN A 217 19.32 3.72 5.53
C ASN A 217 20.38 2.64 5.22
N ASP A 218 20.16 1.41 5.69
CA ASP A 218 21.07 0.29 5.43
C ASP A 218 21.11 -0.07 3.94
N ILE A 219 19.96 -0.08 3.25
CA ILE A 219 19.88 -0.33 1.81
C ILE A 219 20.60 0.77 1.02
N LEU A 220 20.36 2.04 1.34
CA LEU A 220 21.03 3.17 0.67
C LEU A 220 22.55 3.10 0.88
N SER A 221 22.98 2.76 2.09
CA SER A 221 24.40 2.55 2.44
C SER A 221 25.03 1.40 1.64
N LYS A 222 24.36 0.24 1.58
CA LYS A 222 24.77 -0.93 0.79
C LYS A 222 25.01 -0.56 -0.67
N HIS A 223 24.13 0.24 -1.26
CA HIS A 223 24.20 0.68 -2.65
C HIS A 223 25.02 1.96 -2.88
N LYS A 224 25.57 2.57 -1.81
CA LYS A 224 26.33 3.83 -1.85
C LYS A 224 25.56 4.99 -2.50
N ILE A 225 24.24 5.01 -2.33
CA ILE A 225 23.35 6.07 -2.82
C ILE A 225 22.85 6.94 -1.66
N LYS A 226 22.37 8.14 -1.98
CA LYS A 226 21.86 9.11 -1.00
C LYS A 226 20.47 9.56 -1.40
N THR A 227 19.68 9.95 -0.40
CA THR A 227 18.40 10.61 -0.61
C THR A 227 18.45 12.05 -0.09
N LYS A 228 17.57 12.90 -0.61
CA LYS A 228 17.28 14.23 -0.05
C LYS A 228 16.16 14.20 0.99
N LEU A 229 15.48 13.06 1.13
CA LEU A 229 14.38 12.89 2.08
C LEU A 229 14.91 12.90 3.51
N ILE A 230 14.28 13.68 4.39
CA ILE A 230 14.62 13.79 5.80
C ILE A 230 13.66 12.91 6.59
N TYR A 231 14.19 11.93 7.33
CA TYR A 231 13.40 10.94 8.06
C TYR A 231 13.07 11.36 9.50
N GLN A 232 13.88 12.24 10.11
CA GLN A 232 13.78 12.60 11.51
C GLN A 232 12.92 13.85 11.67
N GLU A 233 11.60 13.67 11.72
CA GLU A 233 10.68 14.73 12.12
C GLU A 233 9.93 14.29 13.39
N LYS A 234 10.04 15.08 14.47
CA LYS A 234 9.12 14.96 15.60
C LYS A 234 7.79 15.55 15.15
N PHE A 235 6.89 14.70 14.69
CA PHE A 235 5.56 15.13 14.29
C PHE A 235 4.81 15.70 15.50
N LYS A 236 4.09 16.79 15.27
CA LYS A 236 3.30 17.44 16.30
C LYS A 236 2.11 16.54 16.65
N GLN A 237 1.63 16.65 17.87
CA GLN A 237 0.34 16.09 18.27
C GLN A 237 -0.59 17.26 18.58
N PHE A 238 -1.83 17.18 18.12
CA PHE A 238 -2.86 18.12 18.53
C PHE A 238 -3.32 17.82 19.96
N PRO A 239 -3.72 18.86 20.72
CA PRO A 239 -4.31 18.64 22.04
C PRO A 239 -5.60 17.84 21.91
N THR A 240 -5.86 16.98 22.88
CA THR A 240 -7.13 16.27 22.99
C THR A 240 -8.30 17.26 23.00
N THR A 241 -9.36 16.93 22.25
CA THR A 241 -10.56 17.76 22.15
C THR A 241 -11.47 17.61 23.37
N SER A 242 -12.09 18.70 23.78
CA SER A 242 -13.13 18.72 24.83
C SER A 242 -14.53 18.41 24.30
N LEU A 243 -14.70 18.18 23.00
CA LEU A 243 -16.01 17.88 22.39
C LEU A 243 -16.62 16.57 22.88
N PHE A 244 -15.79 15.63 23.34
CA PHE A 244 -16.21 14.35 23.88
C PHE A 244 -15.68 14.21 25.30
N GLU A 245 -16.52 13.72 26.20
CA GLU A 245 -16.07 13.29 27.52
C GLU A 245 -15.35 11.95 27.42
N ASN A 246 -14.52 11.65 28.40
CA ASN A 246 -13.83 10.37 28.52
C ASN A 246 -14.81 9.18 28.39
N LYS A 247 -14.42 8.17 27.62
CA LYS A 247 -15.21 6.95 27.32
C LYS A 247 -16.51 7.16 26.53
N GLN A 248 -16.78 8.35 26.00
CA GLN A 248 -17.90 8.53 25.06
C GLN A 248 -17.67 7.84 23.72
N ILE A 249 -16.40 7.64 23.34
CA ILE A 249 -16.00 6.94 22.12
C ILE A 249 -15.31 5.64 22.54
N LEU A 250 -15.77 4.52 22.01
CA LEU A 250 -15.24 3.19 22.28
C LEU A 250 -14.71 2.55 20.99
N ILE A 251 -13.60 1.81 21.09
CA ILE A 251 -13.21 0.86 20.05
C ILE A 251 -13.82 -0.49 20.41
N ILE A 252 -14.55 -1.06 19.46
CA ILE A 252 -15.08 -2.42 19.55
C ILE A 252 -14.36 -3.30 18.52
N SER A 253 -14.08 -4.54 18.90
CA SER A 253 -13.52 -5.55 18.00
C SER A 253 -14.16 -6.90 18.28
N LYS A 254 -14.36 -7.69 17.20
CA LYS A 254 -14.85 -9.07 17.33
C LYS A 254 -13.66 -10.02 17.33
N ASN A 255 -13.24 -10.41 18.53
CA ASN A 255 -12.05 -11.26 18.74
C ASN A 255 -12.36 -12.77 18.81
N VAL A 256 -13.62 -13.17 18.58
CA VAL A 256 -14.04 -14.57 18.54
C VAL A 256 -14.76 -14.82 17.22
N GLU A 257 -14.21 -15.73 16.42
CA GLU A 257 -14.81 -16.12 15.15
C GLU A 257 -16.07 -16.96 15.38
N ASP A 258 -17.12 -16.67 14.60
CA ASP A 258 -18.34 -17.48 14.66
C ASP A 258 -18.06 -18.90 14.20
N GLU A 259 -18.60 -19.90 14.90
CA GLU A 259 -18.44 -21.33 14.55
C GLU A 259 -18.77 -21.64 13.09
N LYS A 260 -19.76 -20.94 12.51
CA LYS A 260 -20.16 -21.13 11.11
C LYS A 260 -19.06 -20.78 10.11
N TYR A 261 -18.12 -19.89 10.48
CA TYR A 261 -17.00 -19.51 9.65
C TYR A 261 -15.78 -20.37 9.89
N LYS A 262 -15.70 -21.15 10.97
CA LYS A 262 -14.55 -22.03 11.20
C LYS A 262 -14.48 -23.12 10.13
N TRP A 263 -13.33 -23.22 9.47
CA TRP A 263 -13.08 -24.26 8.48
C TRP A 263 -11.83 -25.05 8.83
N LYS A 264 -11.78 -26.31 8.40
CA LYS A 264 -10.59 -27.15 8.49
C LYS A 264 -9.95 -27.22 7.11
N LEU A 265 -8.63 -27.11 7.07
CA LEU A 265 -7.84 -27.40 5.89
C LEU A 265 -8.10 -28.84 5.45
N ASN A 266 -8.52 -29.01 4.20
CA ASN A 266 -8.89 -30.32 3.64
C ASN A 266 -7.67 -31.14 3.18
N SER A 267 -6.46 -30.54 3.20
CA SER A 267 -5.21 -31.24 2.88
C SER A 267 -4.03 -30.64 3.64
N LEU A 268 -2.96 -31.43 3.81
CA LEU A 268 -1.65 -30.96 4.29
C LEU A 268 -0.84 -30.23 3.21
N GLN A 269 -1.35 -30.10 1.97
CA GLN A 269 -0.69 -29.29 0.93
C GLN A 269 -0.94 -27.81 1.22
N THR A 270 -0.03 -27.22 1.99
CA THR A 270 0.23 -25.78 1.96
C THR A 270 0.94 -25.44 0.64
N ASP A 271 1.00 -24.16 0.27
CA ASP A 271 1.87 -23.68 -0.84
C ASP A 271 1.42 -23.97 -2.29
N VAL A 272 0.13 -24.18 -2.54
CA VAL A 272 -0.40 -24.37 -3.90
C VAL A 272 -0.03 -23.21 -4.84
N VAL A 273 -0.22 -21.96 -4.39
CA VAL A 273 0.16 -20.77 -5.16
C VAL A 273 1.66 -20.73 -5.39
N SER A 274 2.46 -20.97 -4.34
CA SER A 274 3.92 -20.98 -4.43
C SER A 274 4.41 -22.02 -5.43
N TYR A 275 3.80 -23.21 -5.48
CA TYR A 275 4.14 -24.26 -6.44
C TYR A 275 3.90 -23.81 -7.90
N TYR A 276 2.71 -23.32 -8.21
CA TYR A 276 2.40 -22.89 -9.58
C TYR A 276 3.20 -21.64 -9.98
N HIS A 277 3.34 -20.67 -9.07
CA HIS A 277 4.11 -19.46 -9.30
C HIS A 277 5.59 -19.77 -9.49
N PHE A 278 6.18 -20.62 -8.65
CA PHE A 278 7.57 -21.06 -8.79
C PHE A 278 7.82 -21.75 -10.13
N ASN A 279 6.91 -22.62 -10.58
CA ASN A 279 7.04 -23.31 -11.86
C ASN A 279 6.96 -22.36 -13.05
N LEU A 280 6.07 -21.36 -12.98
CA LEU A 280 5.97 -20.31 -13.99
C LEU A 280 7.25 -19.45 -14.02
N MET A 281 7.73 -19.02 -12.86
CA MET A 281 8.94 -18.23 -12.72
C MET A 281 10.18 -19.02 -13.23
N LYS A 282 10.29 -20.30 -12.88
CA LYS A 282 11.32 -21.22 -13.43
C LYS A 282 11.31 -21.28 -14.96
N LYS A 283 10.14 -21.25 -15.61
CA LYS A 283 10.03 -21.28 -17.08
C LYS A 283 10.68 -20.07 -17.75
N TYR A 284 10.68 -18.90 -17.10
CA TYR A 284 11.16 -17.64 -17.67
C TYR A 284 12.54 -17.21 -17.16
N ASN A 285 13.25 -18.05 -16.41
CA ASN A 285 14.45 -17.67 -15.64
C ASN A 285 14.26 -16.45 -14.70
N GLY A 286 13.07 -15.87 -14.61
CA GLY A 286 12.74 -14.83 -13.64
C GLY A 286 12.41 -15.50 -12.33
N ARG A 287 12.91 -15.04 -11.18
CA ARG A 287 12.43 -15.55 -9.88
C ARG A 287 12.59 -14.48 -8.80
N GLU A 288 11.52 -14.25 -8.03
CA GLU A 288 11.55 -13.37 -6.86
C GLU A 288 12.54 -13.85 -5.78
N GLU A 289 12.75 -15.15 -5.59
CA GLU A 289 13.53 -15.64 -4.43
C GLU A 289 14.72 -16.55 -4.75
N ASN A 290 14.95 -16.87 -6.02
CA ASN A 290 16.02 -17.81 -6.41
C ASN A 290 17.29 -17.18 -6.95
N PHE A 291 17.36 -15.85 -7.07
CA PHE A 291 18.64 -15.17 -7.23
C PHE A 291 19.47 -15.27 -5.93
N TYR A 292 18.83 -15.05 -4.78
CA TYR A 292 19.53 -14.83 -3.51
C TYR A 292 20.13 -16.08 -2.87
N ARG A 293 19.41 -17.21 -2.89
CA ARG A 293 19.92 -18.45 -2.27
C ARG A 293 20.87 -19.25 -3.18
N ASN A 294 20.73 -19.19 -4.51
CA ASN A 294 21.54 -20.01 -5.43
C ASN A 294 22.93 -19.40 -5.76
N TYR A 295 23.09 -18.07 -5.75
CA TYR A 295 24.40 -17.42 -5.93
C TYR A 295 25.37 -17.73 -4.77
N GLN A 296 24.86 -17.76 -3.53
CA GLN A 296 25.67 -18.08 -2.35
C GLN A 296 26.10 -19.56 -2.31
N ALA A 297 25.26 -20.48 -2.79
CA ALA A 297 25.57 -21.91 -2.87
C ALA A 297 26.50 -22.29 -4.04
N GLN A 298 26.46 -21.56 -5.18
CA GLN A 298 27.35 -21.83 -6.33
C GLN A 298 28.76 -21.24 -6.17
N ASN A 299 28.94 -20.11 -5.49
CA ASN A 299 30.27 -19.54 -5.24
C ASN A 299 31.09 -20.33 -4.19
N GLN A 300 30.44 -21.04 -3.26
CA GLN A 300 31.15 -21.97 -2.37
C GLN A 300 31.64 -23.23 -3.11
N LYS A 301 30.93 -23.72 -4.13
CA LYS A 301 31.35 -24.85 -4.98
C LYS A 301 32.40 -24.47 -6.03
N ASN A 302 32.29 -23.29 -6.65
CA ASN A 302 33.23 -22.89 -7.70
C ASN A 302 34.62 -22.49 -7.16
N ILE A 303 34.74 -22.01 -5.92
CA ILE A 303 36.06 -21.84 -5.27
C ILE A 303 36.72 -23.20 -4.97
N THR A 304 35.93 -24.28 -4.83
CA THR A 304 36.45 -25.65 -4.69
C THR A 304 36.81 -26.29 -6.04
N GLU A 305 36.10 -25.92 -7.12
CA GLU A 305 36.28 -26.52 -8.47
C GLU A 305 37.25 -25.73 -9.39
N ASP A 306 37.44 -24.42 -9.24
CA ASP A 306 38.41 -23.66 -10.07
C ASP A 306 39.88 -23.88 -9.67
N LYS A 307 40.15 -24.47 -8.49
CA LYS A 307 41.48 -25.03 -8.20
C LYS A 307 41.79 -26.29 -9.01
N THR A 308 40.80 -26.93 -9.63
CA THR A 308 40.98 -28.22 -10.31
C THR A 308 40.88 -28.19 -11.84
N LYS A 309 40.46 -27.09 -12.50
CA LYS A 309 40.12 -27.14 -13.95
C LYS A 309 40.68 -26.07 -14.88
N ASN A 310 41.65 -25.25 -14.47
CA ASN A 310 42.38 -24.36 -15.40
C ASN A 310 43.39 -25.11 -16.31
N ILE A 311 42.88 -26.07 -17.10
CA ILE A 311 43.56 -26.68 -18.25
C ILE A 311 42.58 -26.71 -19.43
N LYS A 312 42.79 -25.79 -20.38
CA LYS A 312 42.43 -25.74 -21.83
C LYS A 312 41.33 -24.77 -22.32
N LYS A 313 41.70 -24.13 -23.44
CA LYS A 313 41.20 -22.90 -24.10
C LYS A 313 39.88 -23.07 -24.91
N PRO A 314 39.13 -21.98 -25.19
CA PRO A 314 37.86 -22.02 -25.91
C PRO A 314 37.97 -21.78 -27.43
N ASN A 315 37.00 -22.28 -28.20
CA ASN A 315 36.91 -22.11 -29.66
C ASN A 315 35.66 -21.30 -30.09
N LYS A 316 35.81 -20.54 -31.18
CA LYS A 316 34.86 -19.57 -31.77
C LYS A 316 33.70 -20.28 -32.47
N ASN A 317 32.43 -20.13 -32.02
CA ASN A 317 31.25 -20.47 -32.86
C ASN A 317 29.88 -19.88 -32.42
N ASN A 318 29.84 -18.84 -31.58
CA ASN A 318 28.57 -18.35 -31.01
C ASN A 318 27.74 -17.37 -31.88
N PHE A 319 28.21 -16.99 -33.08
CA PHE A 319 27.53 -15.95 -33.86
C PHE A 319 26.34 -16.45 -34.70
N THR A 320 26.34 -17.71 -35.12
CA THR A 320 25.31 -18.24 -36.05
C THR A 320 23.96 -18.53 -35.37
N ARG A 321 23.90 -18.55 -34.03
CA ARG A 321 22.70 -18.94 -33.28
C ARG A 321 21.68 -17.81 -33.06
N LEU A 322 22.10 -16.55 -33.17
CA LEU A 322 21.26 -15.38 -32.90
C LEU A 322 20.31 -15.02 -34.05
N LEU A 323 20.64 -15.36 -35.30
CA LEU A 323 19.82 -15.04 -36.47
C LEU A 323 18.54 -15.88 -36.60
N ASN A 324 18.52 -17.11 -36.07
CA ASN A 324 17.36 -18.02 -36.19
C ASN A 324 16.21 -17.75 -35.20
N ILE A 325 16.40 -16.84 -34.23
CA ILE A 325 15.37 -16.54 -33.22
C ILE A 325 14.42 -15.44 -33.71
N THR A 326 14.91 -14.51 -34.54
CA THR A 326 14.15 -13.34 -35.00
C THR A 326 13.06 -13.69 -36.01
N GLU A 327 13.23 -14.74 -36.82
CA GLU A 327 12.21 -15.15 -37.80
C GLU A 327 11.00 -15.86 -37.18
N LYS A 328 11.16 -16.50 -36.01
CA LYS A 328 10.05 -17.22 -35.35
C LYS A 328 9.03 -16.31 -34.67
N ILE A 329 9.37 -15.05 -34.39
CA ILE A 329 8.50 -14.12 -33.65
C ILE A 329 7.43 -13.49 -34.55
N LYS A 330 7.65 -13.39 -35.87
CA LYS A 330 6.68 -12.81 -36.82
C LYS A 330 5.40 -13.64 -37.03
N ASN A 331 5.40 -14.93 -36.65
CA ASN A 331 4.26 -15.82 -36.89
C ASN A 331 3.24 -15.88 -35.73
N TYR A 332 3.45 -15.13 -34.64
CA TYR A 332 2.59 -15.19 -33.45
C TYR A 332 1.56 -14.07 -33.29
N PHE A 333 1.52 -13.08 -34.21
CA PHE A 333 0.55 -11.98 -34.17
C PHE A 333 -0.07 -11.73 -35.55
N PRO A 334 -1.29 -12.21 -35.85
CA PRO A 334 -2.05 -11.75 -36.99
C PRO A 334 -2.71 -10.38 -36.68
N PRO A 335 -2.89 -9.50 -37.69
CA PRO A 335 -3.54 -8.20 -37.48
C PRO A 335 -5.06 -8.38 -37.31
N ASP A 336 -5.63 -7.67 -36.33
CA ASP A 336 -7.05 -7.69 -36.00
C ASP A 336 -7.95 -7.25 -37.17
N ARG A 337 -9.00 -8.04 -37.42
CA ARG A 337 -10.14 -7.67 -38.27
C ARG A 337 -11.15 -6.90 -37.43
N ALA A 338 -11.33 -5.62 -37.75
CA ALA A 338 -12.53 -4.87 -37.39
C ALA A 338 -13.59 -5.10 -38.48
N ASP A 339 -14.73 -5.66 -38.10
CA ASP A 339 -16.06 -5.36 -38.65
C ASP A 339 -17.06 -6.38 -38.08
N LEU A 340 -18.08 -5.88 -37.37
CA LEU A 340 -19.45 -6.39 -37.45
C LEU A 340 -20.41 -5.37 -36.82
N SER A 341 -21.21 -4.79 -37.70
CA SER A 341 -22.39 -3.98 -37.47
C SER A 341 -23.52 -4.77 -36.81
N ARG A 342 -24.38 -4.09 -36.04
CA ARG A 342 -25.85 -4.22 -36.13
C ARG A 342 -26.59 -3.15 -35.33
N ASN A 343 -27.57 -2.57 -36.02
CA ASN A 343 -28.54 -1.56 -35.62
C ASN A 343 -29.77 -2.16 -34.90
N ASP A 344 -30.33 -1.32 -34.03
CA ASP A 344 -31.75 -0.99 -33.79
C ASP A 344 -32.78 -1.97 -33.17
N SER A 345 -33.39 -1.43 -32.11
CA SER A 345 -34.84 -1.32 -31.80
C SER A 345 -35.56 -2.32 -30.86
N ALA A 346 -36.00 -1.74 -29.75
CA ALA A 346 -37.37 -1.69 -29.18
C ALA A 346 -37.98 -2.83 -28.34
N ASP A 347 -38.70 -2.35 -27.30
CA ASP A 347 -39.85 -2.87 -26.56
C ASP A 347 -39.69 -3.60 -25.20
N LEU A 348 -39.97 -2.82 -24.14
CA LEU A 348 -41.02 -2.99 -23.11
C LEU A 348 -41.35 -4.41 -22.61
N GLN A 349 -41.21 -4.63 -21.29
CA GLN A 349 -42.36 -4.81 -20.37
C GLN A 349 -41.93 -4.98 -18.90
N SER A 350 -42.74 -4.37 -18.04
CA SER A 350 -42.80 -4.41 -16.57
C SER A 350 -43.15 -5.79 -15.99
N VAL A 351 -42.66 -6.15 -14.79
CA VAL A 351 -43.46 -6.86 -13.74
C VAL A 351 -42.90 -6.53 -12.33
N HIS A 352 -43.84 -6.42 -11.39
CA HIS A 352 -43.81 -6.04 -9.98
C HIS A 352 -42.86 -6.74 -8.99
N ALA A 353 -42.54 -5.94 -7.95
CA ALA A 353 -42.37 -6.21 -6.52
C ALA A 353 -42.75 -7.59 -5.94
N LYS A 354 -41.96 -8.02 -4.93
CA LYS A 354 -42.51 -8.45 -3.63
C LYS A 354 -41.51 -8.32 -2.48
N ILE A 355 -42.02 -7.70 -1.42
CA ILE A 355 -41.54 -7.66 -0.04
C ILE A 355 -41.84 -9.00 0.63
N VAL A 356 -40.90 -9.53 1.41
CA VAL A 356 -41.10 -10.25 2.68
C VAL A 356 -39.97 -9.85 3.61
#